data_AF-A0A413ZVR3-F1
#
_entry.id   AF-A0A413ZVR3-F1
#
_cell.length_a   1.000
_cell.length_b   1.000
_cell.length_c   1.000
_cell.angle_alpha   90.00
_cell.angle_beta   90.00
_cell.angle_gamma   90.00
#
_symmetry.space_group_name_H-M   'P 1'
#
loop_
_entity.id
_entity.type
_entity.pdbx_description
1 polymer ?
#
loop_
_entity_poly.entity_id
_entity_poly.type
_entity_poly.pdbx_seq_one_letter_code
_entity_poly.pdbx_strand_id
1 'polypeptide(L)'
;MCYKSKTLSNGEHPLMLCVCKDGKRKYQSLGVSIKAEQWDFKANQPKAKCPNRERITILINEKITEIQKAALDKRTLCKGIGSEYFQGYAKSK
;
A
#
# COMPACT_ATOMS: atom_id res chain seq x y z
N MET A 1 -2.50 2.65 1.56
CA MET A 1 -3.04 3.36 2.75
C MET A 1 -2.65 4.81 2.67
N CYS A 2 -3.64 5.71 2.67
CA CYS A 2 -3.39 7.15 2.76
C CYS A 2 -3.18 7.57 4.22
N TYR A 3 -2.04 8.18 4.53
CA TYR A 3 -1.64 8.48 5.91
C TYR A 3 -2.14 9.86 6.36
N LYS A 4 -3.34 9.88 6.97
CA LYS A 4 -4.04 11.10 7.38
C LYS A 4 -3.28 11.95 8.41
N SER A 5 -2.47 11.33 9.25
CA SER A 5 -1.75 12.01 10.33
C SER A 5 -0.59 12.86 9.85
N LYS A 6 -0.19 12.75 8.57
CA LYS A 6 0.84 13.59 7.96
C LYS A 6 0.27 14.34 6.78
N THR A 7 0.43 15.65 6.81
CA THR A 7 0.07 16.55 5.72
C THR A 7 1.34 17.21 5.22
N LEU A 8 1.57 17.17 3.91
CA LEU A 8 2.68 17.85 3.26
C LEU A 8 2.38 19.35 3.10
N SER A 9 3.39 20.15 2.79
CA SER A 9 3.25 21.60 2.59
C SER A 9 2.25 21.98 1.49
N ASN A 10 1.97 21.06 0.55
CA ASN A 10 1.00 21.21 -0.54
C ASN A 10 -0.44 20.79 -0.15
N GLY A 11 -0.69 20.41 1.11
CA GLY A 11 -2.00 19.95 1.59
C GLY A 11 -2.33 18.50 1.22
N GLU A 12 -1.37 17.73 0.69
CA GLU A 12 -1.56 16.32 0.34
C GLU A 12 -1.08 15.38 1.46
N HIS A 13 -1.56 14.14 1.42
CA HIS A 13 -1.18 13.09 2.34
C HIS A 13 -0.32 12.04 1.63
N PRO A 14 0.78 11.57 2.24
CA PRO A 14 1.61 10.55 1.64
C PRO A 14 0.88 9.20 1.61
N LEU A 15 1.07 8.47 0.52
CA LEU A 15 0.60 7.10 0.38
C LEU A 15 1.65 6.11 0.89
N MET A 16 1.18 5.17 1.69
CA MET A 16 1.96 4.17 2.39
C MET A 16 1.38 2.78 2.14
N LEU A 17 2.24 1.79 1.90
CA LEU A 17 1.87 0.39 1.86
C LEU A 17 2.17 -0.23 3.23
N CYS A 18 1.17 -0.91 3.82
CA CYS A 18 1.36 -1.66 5.04
C CYS A 18 1.74 -3.09 4.68
N VAL A 19 2.91 -3.53 5.13
CA VAL A 19 3.46 -4.86 4.92
C VAL A 19 3.49 -5.56 6.28
N CYS A 20 2.74 -6.63 6.42
CA CYS A 20 2.86 -7.53 7.57
C CYS A 20 3.91 -8.58 7.24
N LYS A 21 4.95 -8.69 8.07
CA LYS A 21 5.95 -9.75 7.98
C LYS A 21 6.24 -10.27 9.39
N ASP A 22 6.09 -11.57 9.62
CA ASP A 22 6.41 -12.22 10.90
C ASP A 22 5.69 -11.58 12.10
N GLY A 23 4.39 -11.27 11.95
CA GLY A 23 3.59 -10.59 12.98
C GLY A 23 3.91 -9.10 13.19
N LYS A 24 4.92 -8.55 12.51
CA LYS A 24 5.29 -7.13 12.57
C LYS A 24 4.73 -6.37 11.39
N ARG A 25 4.12 -5.22 11.65
CA ARG A 25 3.67 -4.28 10.61
C ARG A 25 4.79 -3.30 10.28
N LYS A 26 5.15 -3.21 9.01
CA LYS A 26 6.02 -2.17 8.47
C LYS A 26 5.23 -1.31 7.50
N TYR A 27 5.41 0.00 7.59
CA TYR A 27 4.87 0.94 6.63
C TYR A 27 5.97 1.36 5.68
N GLN A 28 5.75 1.19 4.39
CA GLN A 28 6.67 1.61 3.35
C GLN A 28 6.03 2.74 2.55
N SER A 29 6.75 3.85 2.39
CA SER A 29 6.28 4.95 1.56
C SER A 29 6.27 4.55 0.09
N LEU A 30 5.23 4.97 -0.63
CA LEU A 30 5.12 4.79 -2.07
C LEU A 30 5.79 5.92 -2.87
N GLY A 31 6.33 6.94 -2.19
CA GLY A 31 6.95 8.10 -2.83
C GLY A 31 5.96 9.06 -3.51
N VAL A 32 4.66 8.83 -3.34
CA VAL A 32 3.58 9.66 -3.89
C VAL A 32 2.65 10.15 -2.79
N SER A 33 2.04 11.30 -3.02
CA SER A 33 1.02 11.90 -2.15
C SER A 33 -0.28 12.13 -2.92
N ILE A 34 -1.39 12.20 -2.18
CA ILE A 34 -2.71 12.47 -2.73
C ILE A 34 -3.54 13.29 -1.73
N LYS A 35 -4.40 14.17 -2.24
CA LYS A 35 -5.41 14.83 -1.42
C LYS A 35 -6.41 13.82 -0.85
N ALA A 36 -6.83 14.03 0.40
CA ALA A 36 -7.81 13.16 1.06
C ALA A 36 -9.13 13.08 0.27
N GLU A 37 -9.52 14.17 -0.40
CA GLU A 37 -10.72 14.26 -1.24
C GLU A 37 -10.70 13.29 -2.43
N GLN A 38 -9.51 12.99 -2.96
CA GLN A 38 -9.29 12.14 -4.12
C GLN A 38 -8.99 10.68 -3.76
N TRP A 39 -8.88 10.35 -2.47
CA TRP A 39 -8.65 9.01 -1.98
C TRP A 39 -9.92 8.43 -1.36
N ASP A 40 -10.25 7.19 -1.71
CA ASP A 40 -11.29 6.43 -1.03
C ASP A 40 -10.69 5.70 0.16
N PHE A 41 -11.01 6.12 1.39
CA PHE A 41 -10.51 5.48 2.60
C PHE A 41 -11.21 4.16 2.92
N LYS A 42 -12.41 3.91 2.38
CA LYS A 42 -13.11 2.63 2.54
C LYS A 42 -12.53 1.59 1.58
N ALA A 43 -12.37 1.95 0.31
CA ALA A 43 -11.77 1.07 -0.70
C ALA A 43 -10.23 1.05 -0.67
N ASN A 44 -9.61 2.01 0.02
CA ASN A 44 -8.16 2.23 0.05
C ASN A 44 -7.56 2.36 -1.37
N GLN A 45 -8.25 3.07 -2.24
CA GLN A 45 -7.92 3.25 -3.65
C GLN A 45 -8.13 4.71 -4.07
N PRO A 46 -7.44 5.18 -5.13
CA PRO A 46 -7.74 6.48 -5.72
C PRO A 46 -9.17 6.50 -6.29
N LYS A 47 -9.91 7.58 -6.02
CA LYS A 47 -11.26 7.79 -6.58
C LYS A 47 -11.19 7.97 -8.09
N ALA A 48 -12.31 7.73 -8.78
CA ALA A 48 -12.43 7.91 -10.23
C ALA A 48 -12.06 9.32 -10.72
N LYS A 49 -12.31 10.36 -9.90
CA LYS A 49 -11.98 11.76 -10.21
C LYS A 49 -10.51 12.14 -9.93
N CYS A 50 -9.65 11.19 -9.54
CA CYS A 50 -8.24 11.48 -9.30
C CYS A 50 -7.49 11.61 -10.64
N PRO A 51 -6.81 12.74 -10.92
CA PRO A 51 -6.12 12.96 -12.19
C PRO A 51 -4.95 11.99 -12.42
N ASN A 52 -4.32 11.52 -11.34
CA ASN A 52 -3.18 10.59 -11.38
C ASN A 52 -3.57 9.15 -11.02
N ARG A 53 -4.85 8.79 -11.20
CA ARG A 53 -5.38 7.48 -10.78
C ARG A 53 -4.56 6.31 -11.32
N GLU A 54 -4.38 6.24 -12.64
CA GLU A 54 -3.66 5.13 -13.28
C GLU A 54 -2.23 5.01 -12.78
N ARG A 55 -1.52 6.14 -12.72
CA ARG A 55 -0.14 6.18 -12.23
C ARG A 55 -0.03 5.67 -10.79
N ILE A 56 -0.91 6.12 -9.90
CA ILE A 56 -0.93 5.67 -8.51
C ILE A 56 -1.27 4.17 -8.43
N THR A 57 -2.23 3.70 -9.22
CA THR A 57 -2.60 2.29 -9.29
C THR A 57 -1.44 1.42 -9.76
N ILE A 58 -0.74 1.82 -10.82
CA ILE A 58 0.45 1.11 -11.33
C ILE A 58 1.52 1.04 -10.24
N LEU A 59 1.86 2.16 -9.60
CA LEU A 59 2.88 2.21 -8.53
C LEU A 59 2.53 1.31 -7.33
N ILE A 60 1.25 1.28 -6.93
CA ILE A 60 0.78 0.39 -5.87
C ILE A 60 1.00 -1.07 -6.28
N ASN A 61 0.60 -1.43 -7.50
CA ASN A 61 0.73 -2.79 -8.02
C ASN A 61 2.21 -3.20 -8.14
N GLU A 62 3.06 -2.33 -8.68
CA GLU A 62 4.50 -2.58 -8.77
C GLU A 62 5.12 -2.87 -7.40
N LYS A 63 4.78 -2.08 -6.38
CA LYS A 63 5.28 -2.29 -5.01
C LYS A 63 4.74 -3.57 -4.38
N ILE A 64 3.48 -3.91 -4.61
CA ILE A 64 2.91 -5.19 -4.17
C ILE A 64 3.66 -6.36 -4.84
N THR A 65 3.84 -6.31 -6.16
CA THR A 65 4.57 -7.32 -6.93
C THR A 65 6.02 -7.44 -6.49
N GLU A 66 6.71 -6.32 -6.22
CA GLU A 66 8.09 -6.30 -5.70
C GLU A 66 8.18 -7.04 -4.37
N ILE A 67 7.26 -6.77 -3.43
CA ILE A 67 7.28 -7.43 -2.12
C ILE A 67 6.86 -8.90 -2.23
N GLN A 68 5.89 -9.22 -3.09
CA GLN A 68 5.49 -10.60 -3.38
C GLN A 68 6.66 -11.38 -3.97
N LYS A 69 7.40 -10.82 -4.93
CA LYS A 69 8.59 -11.43 -5.52
C LYS A 69 9.68 -11.63 -4.47
N ALA A 70 9.96 -10.62 -3.65
CA ALA A 70 10.93 -10.73 -2.56
C ALA A 70 10.52 -11.76 -1.49
N ALA A 71 9.22 -11.99 -1.29
CA ALA A 71 8.70 -13.03 -0.42
C ALA A 71 8.84 -14.42 -1.06
N LEU A 72 8.56 -14.56 -2.36
CA LEU A 72 8.71 -15.80 -3.12
C LEU A 72 10.17 -16.23 -3.21
N ASP A 73 11.10 -15.33 -3.53
CA ASP A 73 12.54 -15.63 -3.60
C ASP A 73 13.06 -16.16 -2.25
N LYS A 74 12.56 -15.64 -1.13
CA LYS A 74 12.86 -16.15 0.22
C LYS A 74 12.21 -17.50 0.54
N ARG A 75 11.04 -17.78 -0.08
CA ARG A 75 10.32 -19.05 0.04
C ARG A 75 10.96 -20.17 -0.79
N THR A 76 11.58 -19.84 -1.92
CA THR A 76 12.35 -20.82 -2.72
C THR A 76 13.55 -21.36 -1.92
N LEU A 77 14.07 -20.59 -0.95
CA LEU A 77 15.10 -21.04 0.00
C LEU A 77 14.54 -21.81 1.21
N CYS A 78 13.24 -21.72 1.49
CA CYS A 78 12.62 -22.29 2.68
C CYS A 78 11.29 -22.96 2.30
N LYS A 79 11.33 -24.26 1.99
CA LYS A 79 10.14 -25.07 1.76
C LYS A 79 9.23 -25.00 2.98
N GLY A 80 8.01 -24.51 2.77
CA GLY A 80 6.91 -24.60 3.73
C GLY A 80 6.42 -23.24 4.23
N ILE A 81 5.14 -23.22 4.60
CA ILE A 81 4.39 -22.14 5.26
C ILE A 81 3.71 -21.13 4.33
N GLY A 82 2.43 -21.41 4.07
CA GLY A 82 1.26 -20.52 4.26
C GLY A 82 1.20 -19.21 3.48
N SER A 83 0.32 -19.14 2.47
CA SER A 83 0.07 -17.99 1.61
C SER A 83 -0.66 -16.84 2.32
N GLU A 84 -0.09 -16.30 3.38
CA GLU A 84 -0.65 -15.14 4.09
C GLU A 84 0.24 -13.92 3.88
N TYR A 85 0.30 -13.44 2.65
CA TYR A 85 0.89 -12.13 2.37
C TYR A 85 -0.12 -11.30 1.57
N PHE A 86 -0.58 -10.24 2.23
CA PHE A 86 -1.45 -9.15 1.76
C PHE A 86 -2.95 -9.42 1.69
N GLN A 87 -3.58 -9.45 2.87
CA GLN A 87 -4.85 -8.73 3.04
C GLN A 87 -4.76 -7.82 4.26
N GLY A 88 -4.30 -6.60 4.02
CA GLY A 88 -4.34 -5.50 4.98
C GLY A 88 -5.30 -4.41 4.53
N TYR A 89 -6.46 -4.78 3.95
CA TYR A 89 -7.59 -3.86 3.93
C TYR A 89 -8.07 -3.76 5.37
N ALA A 90 -7.68 -2.70 6.06
CA ALA A 90 -8.25 -2.36 7.35
C ALA A 90 -9.75 -2.08 7.15
N LYS A 91 -10.59 -3.13 7.26
CA LYS A 91 -11.98 -2.97 7.69
C LYS A 91 -11.92 -2.45 9.12
N SER A 92 -11.91 -1.13 9.24
CA SER A 92 -12.22 -0.50 10.52
C SER A 92 -13.72 -0.72 10.76
N LYS A 93 -14.03 -1.17 11.98
CA LYS A 93 -15.35 -1.52 12.52
C LYS A 93 -16.44 -0.52 12.14
#